data_AF-A0A2H3FTZ8-F1
#
_entry.id   AF-A0A2H3FTZ8-F1
#
_cell.length_a   1.000
_cell.length_b   1.000
_cell.length_c   1.000
_cell.angle_alpha   90.00
_cell.angle_beta   90.00
_cell.angle_gamma   90.00
#
_symmetry.space_group_name_H-M   'P 1'
#
loop_
_entity.id
_entity.type
_entity.pdbx_description
1 polymer ?
#
loop_
_entity_poly.entity_id
_entity_poly.type
_entity_poly.pdbx_seq_one_letter_code
_entity_poly.pdbx_strand_id
1 'polypeptide(L)'
;MDNQHLRLVAPNRALVRRFYPPLLLLICLSSMCPRRRLGEDPEFEALTGLEPLFRAFVSKIAFLCCTEIGGGAVSACAVLQLPDCIQYVIGFNQQNPTRRAKIQSSLASILCLFASVPHRDGAEREELRIQALRASLELCKGRVKGYLKSLKVHLQECIEACRREGTRDSESTQTEMSRIFGVLELCFDTFQSGSGDEPRTSVNSFAVCDLISSLSTFFRSHMFADVRHRLARENDMMSTTYWSDCVHVAGRLLSYKRAVDLMDSVAKIWPQLFSEFRICMISSSSTESDILSANPWTAAKIFKGMSSDKAFLSRSAKQLDSFCVYDIDVEISEFWRHAPKPIVHAEMLVHSWVENTEGGIRPERFFNRWKFIGTSKPPCKLCSYFFDEYPTDVQVRPSHQNVYFAWRMPDVFEHQGETSIRTRMLVMDRIKTRIRADVVRILSEKVSDGRPHDSSAYTALSPSTPLGAPRNLFSAEATAQSSDSYKLSKTQGQSPAARKSTKEVEDVLDEDHEEVLLFRGRSAVRKTLHNRLRE
;
A
#
# COMPACT_ATOMS: atom_id res chain seq x y z
N MET A 1 -16.17 18.86 -10.33
CA MET A 1 -16.81 18.66 -11.64
C MET A 1 -17.92 17.64 -11.44
N ASP A 2 -19.16 18.06 -11.63
CA ASP A 2 -20.33 17.17 -11.54
C ASP A 2 -20.32 16.14 -12.67
N ASN A 3 -20.58 14.88 -12.31
CA ASN A 3 -20.34 13.68 -13.11
C ASN A 3 -21.39 13.43 -14.22
N GLN A 4 -22.22 14.41 -14.59
CA GLN A 4 -23.46 14.15 -15.33
C GLN A 4 -23.34 14.05 -16.87
N HIS A 5 -22.17 14.25 -17.49
CA HIS A 5 -22.06 14.15 -18.97
C HIS A 5 -20.78 13.47 -19.52
N LEU A 6 -19.99 12.78 -18.70
CA LEU A 6 -18.78 12.10 -19.18
C LEU A 6 -19.09 10.70 -19.72
N ARG A 7 -19.18 10.56 -21.05
CA ARG A 7 -19.33 9.27 -21.72
C ARG A 7 -18.01 8.50 -21.71
N LEU A 8 -18.03 7.30 -21.13
CA LEU A 8 -16.88 6.40 -21.03
C LEU A 8 -16.68 5.63 -22.35
N VAL A 9 -15.46 5.60 -22.86
CA VAL A 9 -15.08 4.79 -24.01
C VAL A 9 -14.88 3.34 -23.58
N ALA A 10 -15.70 2.45 -24.13
CA ALA A 10 -15.62 1.02 -23.85
C ALA A 10 -14.21 0.45 -24.13
N PRO A 11 -13.71 -0.46 -23.27
CA PRO A 11 -12.42 -1.08 -23.49
C PRO A 11 -12.44 -2.02 -24.70
N ASN A 12 -11.29 -2.16 -25.37
CA ASN A 12 -11.16 -3.07 -26.50
C ASN A 12 -11.31 -4.53 -26.02
N ARG A 13 -12.48 -5.13 -26.28
CA ARG A 13 -12.82 -6.49 -25.81
C ARG A 13 -11.87 -7.57 -26.33
N ALA A 14 -11.33 -7.42 -27.54
CA ALA A 14 -10.36 -8.38 -28.08
C ALA A 14 -9.03 -8.32 -27.33
N LEU A 15 -8.59 -7.12 -26.93
CA LEU A 15 -7.39 -6.94 -26.13
C LEU A 15 -7.59 -7.45 -24.70
N VAL A 16 -8.71 -7.11 -24.05
CA VAL A 16 -9.11 -7.60 -22.72
C VAL A 16 -9.06 -9.12 -22.66
N ARG A 17 -9.70 -9.81 -23.61
CA ARG A 17 -9.72 -11.29 -23.69
C ARG A 17 -8.35 -11.92 -23.87
N ARG A 18 -7.35 -11.17 -24.36
CA ARG A 18 -5.97 -11.63 -24.56
C ARG A 18 -5.03 -11.21 -23.42
N PHE A 19 -5.48 -10.33 -22.53
CA PHE A 19 -4.71 -9.78 -21.41
C PHE A 19 -4.85 -10.63 -20.15
N TYR A 20 -6.08 -10.90 -19.73
CA TYR A 20 -6.34 -11.54 -18.43
C TYR A 20 -5.98 -13.02 -18.34
N PRO A 21 -6.13 -13.88 -19.38
CA PRO A 21 -5.74 -15.28 -19.25
C PRO A 21 -4.23 -15.48 -19.00
N PRO A 22 -3.30 -14.80 -19.71
CA PRO A 22 -1.87 -14.85 -19.35
C PRO A 22 -1.55 -14.28 -17.97
N LEU A 23 -2.28 -13.24 -17.52
CA LEU A 23 -2.12 -12.68 -16.18
C LEU A 23 -2.50 -13.68 -15.10
N LEU A 24 -3.62 -14.38 -15.28
CA LEU A 24 -4.07 -15.43 -14.37
C LEU A 24 -3.04 -16.56 -14.31
N LEU A 25 -2.56 -17.04 -15.47
CA LEU A 25 -1.51 -18.05 -15.53
C LEU A 25 -0.24 -17.59 -14.79
N LEU A 26 0.17 -16.33 -14.94
CA LEU A 26 1.31 -15.77 -14.22
C LEU A 26 1.11 -15.83 -12.70
N ILE A 27 -0.10 -15.54 -12.21
CA ILE A 27 -0.43 -15.59 -10.78
C ILE A 27 -0.36 -17.02 -10.26
N CYS A 28 -0.97 -17.99 -10.96
CA CYS A 28 -0.93 -19.41 -10.60
C CYS A 28 0.50 -19.96 -10.62
N LEU A 29 1.30 -19.65 -11.64
CA LEU A 29 2.71 -20.07 -11.67
C LEU A 29 3.52 -19.43 -10.52
N SER A 30 3.21 -18.18 -10.18
CA SER A 30 3.92 -17.47 -9.11
C SER A 30 3.66 -18.04 -7.72
N SER A 31 2.47 -18.61 -7.47
CA SER A 31 2.15 -19.28 -6.20
C SER A 31 2.84 -20.64 -6.06
N MET A 32 3.19 -21.29 -7.17
CA MET A 32 3.87 -22.59 -7.21
C MET A 32 5.40 -22.50 -7.13
N CYS A 33 5.98 -21.32 -7.36
CA CYS A 33 7.43 -21.12 -7.38
C CYS A 33 7.94 -20.45 -6.09
N PRO A 34 9.17 -20.77 -5.64
CA PRO A 34 9.87 -19.94 -4.68
C PRO A 34 10.03 -18.51 -5.22
N ARG A 35 10.03 -17.52 -4.33
CA ARG A 35 10.17 -16.11 -4.69
C ARG A 35 11.63 -15.68 -4.69
N ARG A 36 12.03 -14.93 -5.73
CA ARG A 36 13.31 -14.22 -5.80
C ARG A 36 13.33 -13.18 -4.70
N ARG A 37 14.42 -13.16 -3.92
CA ARG A 37 14.66 -12.12 -2.91
C ARG A 37 14.95 -10.80 -3.64
N LEU A 38 14.01 -9.86 -3.54
CA LEU A 38 14.22 -8.49 -3.98
C LEU A 38 14.91 -7.72 -2.86
N GLY A 39 15.90 -6.89 -3.22
CA GLY A 39 16.60 -6.02 -2.27
C GLY A 39 15.63 -5.13 -1.50
N GLU A 40 16.00 -4.74 -0.28
CA GLU A 40 15.17 -3.93 0.61
C GLU A 40 15.09 -2.47 0.15
N ASP A 41 14.01 -1.78 0.52
CA ASP A 41 13.90 -0.34 0.26
C ASP A 41 14.89 0.40 1.19
N PRO A 42 15.60 1.44 0.70
CA PRO A 42 16.50 2.22 1.53
C PRO A 42 15.76 2.88 2.70
N GLU A 43 16.46 3.02 3.82
CA GLU A 43 15.90 3.53 5.07
C GLU A 43 15.48 4.99 5.00
N PHE A 44 14.53 5.34 5.88
CA PHE A 44 14.17 6.73 6.16
C PHE A 44 15.37 7.56 6.64
N GLU A 45 16.22 6.99 7.51
CA GLU A 45 17.42 7.65 8.05
C GLU A 45 18.55 7.78 7.00
N ALA A 46 18.45 7.04 5.88
CA ALA A 46 19.37 7.13 4.75
C ALA A 46 18.91 8.12 3.66
N LEU A 47 17.73 8.75 3.82
CA LEU A 47 17.24 9.75 2.88
C LEU A 47 18.08 11.03 3.01
N THR A 48 19.04 11.20 2.11
CA THR A 48 19.81 12.43 1.99
C THR A 48 19.14 13.34 0.95
N GLY A 49 18.90 14.60 1.32
CA GLY A 49 18.35 15.62 0.43
C GLY A 49 16.84 15.89 0.58
N LEU A 50 16.42 17.02 0.03
CA LEU A 50 15.05 17.53 0.17
C LEU A 50 14.03 16.71 -0.62
N GLU A 51 14.33 16.31 -1.85
CA GLU A 51 13.38 15.57 -2.67
C GLU A 51 13.04 14.17 -2.11
N PRO A 52 14.00 13.33 -1.69
CA PRO A 52 13.68 12.04 -1.07
C PRO A 52 12.87 12.20 0.23
N LEU A 53 13.16 13.22 1.04
CA LEU A 53 12.39 13.56 2.24
C LEU A 53 10.93 13.89 1.89
N PHE A 54 10.72 14.73 0.87
CA PHE A 54 9.38 15.06 0.37
C PHE A 54 8.64 13.83 -0.16
N ARG A 55 9.28 12.98 -0.96
CA ARG A 55 8.68 11.75 -1.48
C ARG A 55 8.24 10.80 -0.35
N ALA A 56 9.05 10.70 0.70
CA ALA A 56 8.69 9.95 1.90
C ALA A 56 7.47 10.57 2.60
N PHE A 57 7.41 11.90 2.70
CA PHE A 57 6.27 12.61 3.29
C PHE A 57 4.97 12.32 2.54
N VAL A 58 4.95 12.49 1.21
CA VAL A 58 3.76 12.21 0.39
C VAL A 58 3.32 10.74 0.55
N SER A 59 4.28 9.81 0.62
CA SER A 59 3.97 8.39 0.85
C SER A 59 3.41 8.12 2.25
N LYS A 60 3.83 8.88 3.27
CA LYS A 60 3.27 8.78 4.63
C LYS A 60 1.86 9.37 4.74
N ILE A 61 1.56 10.43 3.98
CA ILE A 61 0.18 10.92 3.84
C ILE A 61 -0.70 9.81 3.27
N ALA A 62 -0.28 9.19 2.16
CA ALA A 62 -1.00 8.05 1.60
C ALA A 62 -1.14 6.91 2.64
N PHE A 63 -0.08 6.57 3.37
CA PHE A 63 -0.10 5.54 4.42
C PHE A 63 -1.16 5.80 5.51
N LEU A 64 -1.31 7.03 6.01
CA LEU A 64 -2.31 7.38 7.02
C LEU A 64 -3.74 7.33 6.49
N CYS A 65 -3.95 7.57 5.19
CA CYS A 65 -5.26 7.41 4.57
C CYS A 65 -5.70 5.94 4.47
N CYS A 66 -4.76 5.00 4.45
CA CYS A 66 -5.04 3.57 4.42
C CYS A 66 -5.47 3.10 5.83
N THR A 67 -6.74 3.31 6.16
CA THR A 67 -7.30 3.09 7.51
C THR A 67 -7.73 1.65 7.79
N GLU A 68 -7.60 0.77 6.80
CA GLU A 68 -8.09 -0.61 6.81
C GLU A 68 -7.00 -1.61 6.41
N ILE A 69 -7.24 -2.88 6.72
CA ILE A 69 -6.45 -3.99 6.21
C ILE A 69 -7.02 -4.42 4.85
N GLY A 70 -6.18 -4.93 3.97
CA GLY A 70 -6.60 -5.45 2.67
C GLY A 70 -6.15 -4.60 1.48
N GLY A 71 -6.41 -5.11 0.28
CA GLY A 71 -6.04 -4.48 -0.98
C GLY A 71 -6.97 -3.32 -1.39
N GLY A 72 -8.23 -3.34 -0.94
CA GLY A 72 -9.22 -2.30 -1.27
C GLY A 72 -8.89 -0.94 -0.64
N ALA A 73 -8.34 -0.93 0.57
CA ALA A 73 -8.02 0.31 1.29
C ALA A 73 -6.70 0.99 0.87
N VAL A 74 -5.97 0.42 -0.10
CA VAL A 74 -4.74 1.03 -0.62
C VAL A 74 -5.06 2.42 -1.19
N SER A 75 -4.16 3.36 -0.92
CA SER A 75 -4.34 4.78 -1.17
C SER A 75 -3.08 5.36 -1.78
N ALA A 76 -3.27 6.42 -2.55
CA ALA A 76 -2.20 7.20 -3.16
C ALA A 76 -2.45 8.70 -2.97
N CYS A 77 -1.39 9.49 -3.02
CA CYS A 77 -1.41 10.93 -2.83
C CYS A 77 -0.48 11.64 -3.81
N ALA A 78 -0.95 12.72 -4.41
CA ALA A 78 -0.12 13.73 -5.05
C ALA A 78 -0.26 15.06 -4.29
N VAL A 79 0.82 15.85 -4.28
CA VAL A 79 0.82 17.19 -3.69
C VAL A 79 1.04 18.19 -4.81
N LEU A 80 0.00 18.97 -5.08
CA LEU A 80 -0.03 19.95 -6.15
C LEU A 80 0.13 21.37 -5.61
N GLN A 81 0.80 22.20 -6.40
CA GLN A 81 0.91 23.64 -6.19
C GLN A 81 -0.23 24.32 -6.98
N LEU A 82 -1.17 24.92 -6.26
CA LEU A 82 -2.14 25.87 -6.82
C LEU A 82 -1.59 27.30 -6.66
N PRO A 83 -2.16 28.31 -7.35
CA PRO A 83 -1.70 29.70 -7.23
C PRO A 83 -1.73 30.21 -5.78
N ASP A 84 -2.77 29.88 -5.03
CA ASP A 84 -3.00 30.42 -3.69
C ASP A 84 -2.68 29.43 -2.57
N CYS A 85 -2.55 28.13 -2.87
CA CYS A 85 -2.38 27.12 -1.84
C CYS A 85 -1.83 25.78 -2.33
N ILE A 86 -1.56 24.88 -1.37
CA ILE A 86 -1.24 23.49 -1.63
C ILE A 86 -2.52 22.66 -1.73
N GLN A 87 -2.57 21.73 -2.69
CA GLN A 87 -3.64 20.75 -2.79
C GLN A 87 -3.10 19.31 -2.65
N TYR A 88 -3.62 18.59 -1.66
CA TYR A 88 -3.45 17.14 -1.54
C TYR A 88 -4.53 16.44 -2.36
N VAL A 89 -4.12 15.68 -3.37
CA VAL A 89 -5.02 14.88 -4.20
C VAL A 89 -4.88 13.43 -3.76
N ILE A 90 -5.97 12.81 -3.30
CA ILE A 90 -5.94 11.49 -2.66
C ILE A 90 -6.93 10.55 -3.36
N GLY A 91 -6.44 9.37 -3.74
CA GLY A 91 -7.23 8.31 -4.36
C GLY A 91 -7.14 7.00 -3.58
N PHE A 92 -8.11 6.12 -3.78
CA PHE A 92 -8.19 4.80 -3.16
C PHE A 92 -8.54 3.74 -4.20
N ASN A 93 -8.01 2.53 -4.03
CA ASN A 93 -8.44 1.36 -4.80
C ASN A 93 -9.96 1.22 -4.72
N GLN A 94 -10.50 1.13 -3.50
CA GLN A 94 -11.93 1.13 -3.20
C GLN A 94 -12.18 1.84 -1.87
N GLN A 95 -13.01 2.89 -1.89
CA GLN A 95 -13.45 3.55 -0.66
C GLN A 95 -14.81 4.22 -0.81
N ASN A 96 -15.68 4.00 0.18
CA ASN A 96 -17.02 4.58 0.19
C ASN A 96 -16.99 6.09 0.52
N PRO A 97 -17.96 6.89 0.02
CA PRO A 97 -17.92 8.35 0.17
C PRO A 97 -17.91 8.84 1.62
N THR A 98 -18.73 8.23 2.49
CA THR A 98 -18.83 8.58 3.92
C THR A 98 -17.49 8.45 4.62
N ARG A 99 -16.81 7.33 4.36
CA ARG A 99 -15.48 7.07 4.92
C ARG A 99 -14.41 7.97 4.34
N ARG A 100 -14.45 8.28 3.04
CA ARG A 100 -13.54 9.27 2.44
C ARG A 100 -13.67 10.63 3.13
N ALA A 101 -14.89 11.09 3.42
CA ALA A 101 -15.13 12.33 4.14
C ALA A 101 -14.54 12.28 5.57
N LYS A 102 -14.73 11.17 6.30
CA LYS A 102 -14.13 10.99 7.63
C LYS A 102 -12.60 11.02 7.59
N ILE A 103 -11.99 10.32 6.62
CA ILE A 103 -10.54 10.33 6.42
C ILE A 103 -10.06 11.74 6.08
N GLN A 104 -10.78 12.46 5.22
CA GLN A 104 -10.44 13.83 4.83
C GLN A 104 -10.39 14.77 6.03
N SER A 105 -11.46 14.79 6.83
CA SER A 105 -11.53 15.66 8.01
C SER A 105 -10.45 15.29 9.04
N SER A 106 -10.22 13.99 9.28
CA SER A 106 -9.23 13.54 10.24
C SER A 106 -7.79 13.86 9.79
N LEU A 107 -7.48 13.65 8.51
CA LEU A 107 -6.19 14.01 7.94
C LEU A 107 -5.95 15.52 8.00
N ALA A 108 -6.96 16.33 7.69
CA ALA A 108 -6.87 17.78 7.82
C ALA A 108 -6.54 18.18 9.26
N SER A 109 -7.23 17.62 10.25
CA SER A 109 -6.94 17.86 11.67
C SER A 109 -5.50 17.48 12.04
N ILE A 110 -5.01 16.32 11.59
CA ILE A 110 -3.63 15.88 11.84
C ILE A 110 -2.61 16.85 11.22
N LEU A 111 -2.82 17.28 9.97
CA LEU A 111 -1.94 18.23 9.31
C LEU A 111 -1.93 19.59 10.03
N CYS A 112 -3.09 20.07 10.48
CA CYS A 112 -3.20 21.34 11.20
C CYS A 112 -2.44 21.35 12.53
N LEU A 113 -2.21 20.19 13.18
CA LEU A 113 -1.35 20.12 14.37
C LEU A 113 0.07 20.62 14.09
N PHE A 114 0.55 20.49 12.86
CA PHE A 114 1.88 20.92 12.44
C PHE A 114 1.90 22.31 11.78
N ALA A 115 0.79 23.05 11.76
CA ALA A 115 0.74 24.40 11.18
C ALA A 115 1.54 25.43 12.01
N SER A 116 1.81 25.15 13.28
CA SER A 116 2.54 26.04 14.19
C SER A 116 3.48 25.24 15.08
N VAL A 117 4.44 24.54 14.45
CA VAL A 117 5.45 23.76 15.19
C VAL A 117 6.34 24.70 16.03
N PRO A 118 6.51 24.45 17.34
CA PRO A 118 7.40 25.23 18.17
C PRO A 118 8.84 25.26 17.62
N HIS A 119 9.46 26.44 17.60
CA HIS A 119 10.81 26.62 17.05
C HIS A 119 11.89 25.85 17.81
N ARG A 120 11.70 25.61 19.12
CA ARG A 120 12.67 24.91 19.98
C ARG A 120 12.20 23.50 20.27
N ASP A 121 13.16 22.56 20.28
CA ASP A 121 12.93 21.26 20.87
C ASP A 121 12.66 21.42 22.38
N GLY A 122 11.60 20.79 22.86
CA GLY A 122 11.11 20.94 24.23
C GLY A 122 9.81 20.18 24.47
N ALA A 123 9.27 20.28 25.69
CA ALA A 123 8.08 19.54 26.12
C ALA A 123 6.85 19.79 25.23
N GLU A 124 6.64 21.03 24.78
CA GLU A 124 5.51 21.40 23.91
C GLU A 124 5.55 20.67 22.57
N ARG A 125 6.74 20.53 21.98
CA ARG A 125 6.92 19.87 20.69
C ARG A 125 6.78 18.36 20.81
N GLU A 126 7.21 17.78 21.92
CA GLU A 126 7.00 16.37 22.20
C GLU A 126 5.50 16.07 22.44
N GLU A 127 4.81 16.94 23.18
CA GLU A 127 3.37 16.83 23.37
C GLU A 127 2.60 16.91 22.04
N LEU A 128 3.00 17.81 21.13
CA LEU A 128 2.46 17.87 19.77
C LEU A 128 2.65 16.54 19.02
N ARG A 129 3.84 15.92 19.09
CA ARG A 129 4.09 14.61 18.46
C ARG A 129 3.21 13.52 19.07
N ILE A 130 3.05 13.51 20.39
CA ILE A 130 2.17 12.54 21.09
C ILE A 130 0.72 12.73 20.64
N GLN A 131 0.23 13.97 20.56
CA GLN A 131 -1.12 14.28 20.08
C GLN A 131 -1.33 13.84 18.63
N ALA A 132 -0.37 14.14 17.74
CA ALA A 132 -0.42 13.73 16.34
C ALA A 132 -0.37 12.20 16.18
N LEU A 133 0.43 11.51 17.00
CA LEU A 133 0.48 10.04 17.01
C LEU A 133 -0.86 9.46 17.44
N ARG A 134 -1.47 9.96 18.52
CA ARG A 134 -2.80 9.50 18.97
C ARG A 134 -3.87 9.75 17.91
N ALA A 135 -3.90 10.92 17.30
CA ALA A 135 -4.85 11.24 16.23
C ALA A 135 -4.66 10.30 15.01
N SER A 136 -3.41 9.98 14.66
CA SER A 136 -3.09 9.04 13.59
C SER A 136 -3.53 7.61 13.91
N LEU A 137 -3.34 7.17 15.15
CA LEU A 137 -3.77 5.84 15.62
C LEU A 137 -5.29 5.72 15.65
N GLU A 138 -6.01 6.76 16.08
CA GLU A 138 -7.47 6.77 16.10
C GLU A 138 -8.06 6.77 14.68
N LEU A 139 -7.47 7.55 13.76
CA LEU A 139 -7.84 7.50 12.34
C LEU A 139 -7.71 6.07 11.76
N CYS A 140 -6.64 5.37 12.14
CA CYS A 140 -6.33 4.03 11.65
C CYS A 140 -6.74 2.91 12.61
N LYS A 141 -7.67 3.15 13.55
CA LYS A 141 -7.95 2.25 14.68
C LYS A 141 -8.26 0.81 14.26
N GLY A 142 -9.10 0.61 13.23
CA GLY A 142 -9.44 -0.72 12.73
C GLY A 142 -8.20 -1.47 12.23
N ARG A 143 -7.35 -0.80 11.44
CA ARG A 143 -6.08 -1.35 10.97
C ARG A 143 -5.07 -1.61 12.09
N VAL A 144 -4.97 -0.69 13.04
CA VAL A 144 -4.11 -0.84 14.22
C VAL A 144 -4.54 -2.05 15.04
N LYS A 145 -5.85 -2.24 15.28
CA LYS A 145 -6.40 -3.42 15.97
C LYS A 145 -5.93 -4.72 15.33
N GLY A 146 -6.01 -4.84 14.01
CA GLY A 146 -5.54 -6.05 13.32
C GLY A 146 -4.02 -6.26 13.41
N TYR A 147 -3.23 -5.18 13.40
CA TYR A 147 -1.79 -5.28 13.67
C TYR A 147 -1.48 -5.73 15.11
N LEU A 148 -2.21 -5.24 16.11
CA LEU A 148 -2.03 -5.67 17.50
C LEU A 148 -2.39 -7.16 17.67
N LYS A 149 -3.53 -7.61 17.09
CA LYS A 149 -3.94 -9.02 17.11
C LYS A 149 -2.87 -9.92 16.47
N SER A 150 -2.36 -9.54 15.30
CA SER A 150 -1.31 -10.30 14.59
C SER A 150 0.02 -10.29 15.36
N LEU A 151 0.43 -9.14 15.90
CA LEU A 151 1.65 -9.04 16.69
C LEU A 151 1.58 -9.96 17.92
N LYS A 152 0.43 -10.06 18.58
CA LYS A 152 0.22 -10.95 19.74
C LYS A 152 0.61 -12.38 19.40
N VAL A 153 0.10 -12.90 18.29
CA VAL A 153 0.36 -14.28 17.84
C VAL A 153 1.84 -14.48 17.52
N HIS A 154 2.42 -13.63 16.68
CA HIS A 154 3.81 -13.83 16.24
C HIS A 154 4.83 -13.61 17.37
N LEU A 155 4.56 -12.67 18.28
CA LEU A 155 5.41 -12.41 19.43
C LEU A 155 5.43 -13.61 20.39
N GLN A 156 4.29 -14.27 20.62
CA GLN A 156 4.22 -15.51 21.42
C GLN A 156 5.07 -16.62 20.80
N GLU A 157 4.98 -16.82 19.48
CA GLU A 157 5.77 -17.82 18.76
C GLU A 157 7.28 -17.52 18.85
N CYS A 158 7.68 -16.25 18.77
CA CYS A 158 9.08 -15.84 18.96
C CYS A 158 9.58 -16.11 20.38
N ILE A 159 8.77 -15.80 21.40
CA ILE A 159 9.09 -16.07 22.82
C ILE A 159 9.27 -17.57 23.05
N GLU A 160 8.35 -18.39 22.52
CA GLU A 160 8.42 -19.84 22.62
C GLU A 160 9.63 -20.42 21.88
N ALA A 161 10.02 -19.83 20.75
CA ALA A 161 11.22 -20.22 20.02
C ALA A 161 12.49 -19.93 20.83
N CYS A 162 12.59 -18.77 21.48
CA CYS A 162 13.71 -18.47 22.37
C CYS A 162 13.78 -19.48 23.54
N ARG A 163 12.63 -19.81 24.14
CA ARG A 163 12.54 -20.77 25.25
C ARG A 163 13.05 -22.16 24.86
N ARG A 164 12.77 -22.61 23.63
CA ARG A 164 13.23 -23.90 23.10
C ARG A 164 14.74 -23.97 22.87
N GLU A 165 15.38 -22.85 22.56
CA GLU A 165 16.82 -22.81 22.29
C GLU A 165 17.68 -22.72 23.56
N GLY A 166 17.20 -22.02 24.59
CA GLY A 166 17.84 -22.01 25.92
C GLY A 166 19.28 -21.44 25.97
N THR A 167 19.68 -20.60 25.02
CA THR A 167 20.98 -19.91 25.06
C THR A 167 20.88 -18.60 25.85
N ARG A 168 22.00 -18.07 26.37
CA ARG A 168 22.02 -16.80 27.11
C ARG A 168 21.49 -15.61 26.29
N ASP A 169 21.78 -15.57 24.99
CA ASP A 169 21.25 -14.55 24.08
C ASP A 169 19.74 -14.75 23.86
N SER A 170 19.30 -16.01 23.72
CA SER A 170 17.87 -16.37 23.64
C SER A 170 17.09 -15.95 24.89
N GLU A 171 17.64 -16.17 26.09
CA GLU A 171 17.02 -15.77 27.36
C GLU A 171 16.82 -14.26 27.45
N SER A 172 17.86 -13.49 27.09
CA SER A 172 17.78 -12.03 27.09
C SER A 172 16.70 -11.56 26.12
N THR A 173 16.75 -11.99 24.85
CA THR A 173 15.74 -11.66 23.83
C THR A 173 14.32 -12.06 24.29
N GLN A 174 14.18 -13.24 24.92
CA GLN A 174 12.91 -13.71 25.46
C GLN A 174 12.35 -12.77 26.55
N THR A 175 13.18 -12.33 27.50
CA THR A 175 12.75 -11.43 28.58
C THR A 175 12.20 -10.12 28.04
N GLU A 176 12.92 -9.50 27.10
CA GLU A 176 12.48 -8.22 26.52
C GLU A 176 11.23 -8.39 25.65
N MET A 177 11.15 -9.46 24.86
CA MET A 177 9.93 -9.77 24.10
C MET A 177 8.72 -10.03 25.00
N SER A 178 8.93 -10.69 26.16
CA SER A 178 7.87 -10.92 27.15
C SER A 178 7.42 -9.61 27.80
N ARG A 179 8.34 -8.66 28.03
CA ARG A 179 8.00 -7.31 28.50
C ARG A 179 7.14 -6.56 27.48
N ILE A 180 7.53 -6.59 26.20
CA ILE A 180 6.75 -6.00 25.10
C ILE A 180 5.36 -6.66 25.01
N PHE A 181 5.30 -7.98 25.19
CA PHE A 181 4.06 -8.73 25.20
C PHE A 181 3.12 -8.24 26.32
N GLY A 182 3.63 -8.00 27.53
CA GLY A 182 2.84 -7.44 28.62
C GLY A 182 2.27 -6.04 28.30
N VAL A 183 3.06 -5.16 27.65
CA VAL A 183 2.57 -3.85 27.20
C VAL A 183 1.51 -3.99 26.11
N LEU A 184 1.67 -4.96 25.21
CA LEU A 184 0.70 -5.27 24.16
C LEU A 184 -0.65 -5.72 24.75
N GLU A 185 -0.66 -6.47 25.86
CA GLU A 185 -1.91 -6.88 26.51
C GLU A 185 -2.72 -5.70 27.05
N LEU A 186 -2.05 -4.65 27.52
CA LEU A 186 -2.69 -3.40 27.96
C LEU A 186 -3.33 -2.61 26.82
N CYS A 187 -3.04 -2.94 25.56
CA CYS A 187 -3.63 -2.25 24.40
C CYS A 187 -5.10 -2.63 24.16
N PHE A 188 -5.57 -3.72 24.78
CA PHE A 188 -6.92 -4.24 24.61
C PHE A 188 -7.77 -3.96 25.85
N ASP A 189 -8.78 -3.10 25.72
CA ASP A 189 -9.78 -2.93 26.77
C ASP A 189 -10.85 -4.01 26.63
N THR A 190 -11.10 -4.76 27.71
CA THR A 190 -12.19 -5.74 27.76
C THR A 190 -13.36 -5.13 28.52
N PHE A 191 -14.45 -4.82 27.80
CA PHE A 191 -15.71 -4.45 28.43
C PHE A 191 -16.60 -5.68 28.54
N GLN A 192 -17.10 -5.95 29.75
CA GLN A 192 -18.22 -6.87 29.91
C GLN A 192 -19.50 -6.12 29.52
N SER A 193 -20.06 -6.46 28.36
CA SER A 193 -21.44 -6.08 28.05
C SER A 193 -22.38 -6.93 28.92
N GLY A 194 -23.52 -6.38 29.32
CA GLY A 194 -24.54 -7.11 30.10
C GLY A 194 -24.96 -8.42 29.43
N SER A 195 -25.49 -9.34 30.26
CA SER A 195 -25.82 -10.74 29.96
C SER A 195 -26.27 -11.03 28.51
N GLY A 196 -25.38 -11.62 27.71
CA GLY A 196 -25.72 -12.28 26.44
C GLY A 196 -24.87 -11.89 25.23
N ASP A 197 -24.19 -10.75 25.24
CA ASP A 197 -23.38 -10.28 24.10
C ASP A 197 -21.89 -10.65 24.26
N GLU A 198 -21.23 -10.97 23.15
CA GLU A 198 -19.78 -11.20 23.12
C GLU A 198 -19.00 -9.96 23.62
N PRO A 199 -17.91 -10.15 24.39
CA PRO A 199 -17.12 -9.05 24.91
C PRO A 199 -16.52 -8.22 23.77
N ARG A 200 -16.95 -6.96 23.65
CA ARG A 200 -16.41 -6.03 22.67
C ARG A 200 -15.02 -5.56 23.09
N THR A 201 -13.99 -5.98 22.35
CA THR A 201 -12.61 -5.53 22.57
C THR A 201 -12.37 -4.16 21.90
N SER A 202 -12.10 -3.17 22.73
CA SER A 202 -11.70 -1.80 22.36
C SER A 202 -10.17 -1.69 22.33
N VAL A 203 -9.64 -0.73 21.56
CA VAL A 203 -8.19 -0.45 21.49
C VAL A 203 -7.90 0.83 22.26
N ASN A 204 -6.99 0.74 23.22
CA ASN A 204 -6.54 1.86 24.04
C ASN A 204 -5.37 2.59 23.36
N SER A 205 -5.65 3.76 22.79
CA SER A 205 -4.65 4.54 22.04
C SER A 205 -3.45 5.01 22.89
N PHE A 206 -3.59 5.13 24.22
CA PHE A 206 -2.48 5.47 25.11
C PHE A 206 -1.51 4.29 25.24
N ALA A 207 -2.02 3.12 25.58
CA ALA A 207 -1.21 1.90 25.67
C ALA A 207 -0.53 1.56 24.33
N VAL A 208 -1.17 1.85 23.19
CA VAL A 208 -0.54 1.68 21.87
C VAL A 208 0.63 2.64 21.66
N CYS A 209 0.57 3.88 22.17
CA CYS A 209 1.73 4.79 22.12
C CYS A 209 2.90 4.25 22.95
N ASP A 210 2.62 3.69 24.12
CA ASP A 210 3.63 3.08 24.99
C ASP A 210 4.24 1.83 24.36
N LEU A 211 3.42 1.01 23.69
CA LEU A 211 3.86 -0.13 22.91
C LEU A 211 4.78 0.30 21.77
N ILE A 212 4.38 1.32 20.99
CA ILE A 212 5.18 1.85 19.88
C ILE A 212 6.52 2.38 20.38
N SER A 213 6.53 3.05 21.53
CA SER A 213 7.76 3.53 22.17
C SER A 213 8.66 2.37 22.61
N SER A 214 8.08 1.33 23.22
CA SER A 214 8.79 0.12 23.61
C SER A 214 9.39 -0.61 22.40
N LEU A 215 8.62 -0.78 21.33
CA LEU A 215 9.10 -1.35 20.06
C LEU A 215 10.23 -0.50 19.46
N SER A 216 10.12 0.82 19.53
CA SER A 216 11.13 1.72 18.97
C SER A 216 12.46 1.61 19.71
N THR A 217 12.42 1.44 21.04
CA THR A 217 13.61 1.19 21.86
C THR A 217 14.17 -0.21 21.57
N PHE A 218 13.32 -1.22 21.49
CA PHE A 218 13.71 -2.59 21.19
C PHE A 218 14.46 -2.70 19.84
N PHE A 219 13.93 -2.12 18.77
CA PHE A 219 14.54 -2.17 17.44
C PHE A 219 15.92 -1.49 17.37
N ARG A 220 16.21 -0.56 18.29
CA ARG A 220 17.53 0.11 18.42
C ARG A 220 18.49 -0.61 19.37
N SER A 221 18.02 -1.64 20.08
CA SER A 221 18.82 -2.36 21.06
C SER A 221 19.76 -3.39 20.40
N HIS A 222 20.79 -3.80 21.13
CA HIS A 222 21.66 -4.91 20.74
C HIS A 222 20.89 -6.25 20.64
N MET A 223 19.79 -6.40 21.38
CA MET A 223 18.94 -7.60 21.39
C MET A 223 18.24 -7.80 20.05
N PHE A 224 17.94 -6.72 19.34
CA PHE A 224 17.41 -6.82 17.98
C PHE A 224 18.45 -7.33 16.96
N ALA A 225 19.75 -7.25 17.27
CA ALA A 225 20.77 -7.86 16.42
C ALA A 225 20.63 -9.39 16.40
N ASP A 226 20.36 -10.02 17.54
CA ASP A 226 20.03 -11.45 17.63
C ASP A 226 18.79 -11.80 16.80
N VAL A 227 17.73 -10.98 16.89
CA VAL A 227 16.53 -11.11 16.04
C VAL A 227 16.88 -11.07 14.55
N ARG A 228 17.77 -10.15 14.13
CA ARG A 228 18.25 -10.10 12.73
C ARG A 228 19.00 -11.35 12.29
N HIS A 229 19.82 -11.94 13.16
CA HIS A 229 20.49 -13.21 12.86
C HIS A 229 19.48 -14.35 12.69
N ARG A 230 18.43 -14.39 13.52
CA ARG A 230 17.35 -15.38 13.42
C ARG A 230 16.52 -15.22 12.15
N LEU A 231 16.22 -13.99 11.76
CA LEU A 231 15.58 -13.66 10.47
C LEU A 231 16.42 -14.17 9.29
N ALA A 232 17.73 -13.96 9.30
CA ALA A 232 18.61 -14.45 8.24
C ALA A 232 18.54 -15.99 8.13
N ARG A 233 18.56 -16.69 9.28
CA ARG A 233 18.44 -18.15 9.33
C ARG A 233 17.06 -18.67 8.88
N GLU A 234 15.98 -18.01 9.32
CA GLU A 234 14.60 -18.31 8.89
C GLU A 234 14.44 -18.16 7.38
N ASN A 235 15.05 -17.11 6.82
CA ASN A 235 15.04 -16.83 5.39
C ASN A 235 15.79 -17.89 4.57
N ASP A 236 16.77 -18.58 5.15
CA ASP A 236 17.53 -19.63 4.45
C ASP A 236 16.88 -21.01 4.59
N MET A 237 16.22 -21.29 5.71
CA MET A 237 15.60 -22.59 5.96
C MET A 237 14.19 -22.75 5.36
N MET A 238 13.55 -21.65 4.93
CA MET A 238 12.21 -21.63 4.28
C MET A 238 11.09 -22.36 5.07
N SER A 239 11.28 -22.60 6.37
CA SER A 239 10.45 -23.51 7.17
C SER A 239 9.42 -22.80 8.06
N THR A 240 9.76 -21.62 8.60
CA THR A 240 8.91 -20.82 9.50
C THR A 240 8.84 -19.36 9.05
N THR A 241 7.88 -18.58 9.56
CA THR A 241 7.74 -17.13 9.25
C THR A 241 7.52 -16.27 10.49
N TYR A 242 7.57 -16.82 11.71
CA TYR A 242 7.14 -16.06 12.88
C TYR A 242 8.09 -14.90 13.21
N TRP A 243 9.39 -15.00 12.93
CA TRP A 243 10.32 -13.88 13.09
C TRP A 243 10.07 -12.80 12.03
N SER A 244 9.97 -13.20 10.76
CA SER A 244 9.70 -12.28 9.64
C SER A 244 8.34 -11.57 9.80
N ASP A 245 7.30 -12.31 10.17
CA ASP A 245 5.96 -11.76 10.43
C ASP A 245 5.95 -10.83 11.66
N CYS A 246 6.61 -11.21 12.77
CA CYS A 246 6.71 -10.37 13.97
C CYS A 246 7.36 -9.02 13.66
N VAL A 247 8.53 -9.04 13.02
CA VAL A 247 9.26 -7.82 12.64
C VAL A 247 8.48 -7.01 11.61
N HIS A 248 7.82 -7.68 10.66
CA HIS A 248 6.96 -7.00 9.70
C HIS A 248 5.85 -6.20 10.39
N VAL A 249 5.07 -6.84 11.26
CA VAL A 249 3.91 -6.22 11.92
C VAL A 249 4.36 -5.13 12.90
N ALA A 250 5.42 -5.37 13.68
CA ALA A 250 6.01 -4.35 14.54
C ALA A 250 6.49 -3.13 13.72
N GLY A 251 7.12 -3.35 12.57
CA GLY A 251 7.51 -2.29 11.64
C GLY A 251 6.32 -1.48 11.10
N ARG A 252 5.15 -2.12 10.88
CA ARG A 252 3.91 -1.42 10.51
C ARG A 252 3.38 -0.53 11.62
N LEU A 253 3.49 -0.93 12.88
CA LEU A 253 3.12 -0.08 14.03
C LEU A 253 4.10 1.09 14.19
N LEU A 254 5.41 0.83 14.11
CA LEU A 254 6.44 1.88 14.15
C LEU A 254 6.31 2.91 13.02
N SER A 255 5.72 2.52 11.90
CA SER A 255 5.45 3.41 10.75
C SER A 255 4.60 4.63 11.12
N TYR A 256 3.72 4.54 12.12
CA TYR A 256 2.90 5.67 12.60
C TYR A 256 3.76 6.72 13.31
N LYS A 257 4.61 6.31 14.26
CA LYS A 257 5.58 7.22 14.90
C LYS A 257 6.46 7.90 13.86
N ARG A 258 7.00 7.13 12.91
CA ARG A 258 7.84 7.66 11.83
C ARG A 258 7.10 8.65 10.92
N ALA A 259 5.79 8.47 10.71
CA ALA A 259 5.00 9.43 9.95
C ALA A 259 4.93 10.77 10.68
N VAL A 260 4.70 10.74 12.00
CA VAL A 260 4.67 11.94 12.87
C VAL A 260 6.04 12.62 12.92
N ASP A 261 7.11 11.87 13.16
CA ASP A 261 8.49 12.40 13.19
C ASP A 261 8.86 13.07 11.85
N LEU A 262 8.39 12.50 10.74
CA LEU A 262 8.58 13.06 9.40
C LEU A 262 7.74 14.32 9.18
N MET A 263 6.47 14.34 9.57
CA MET A 263 5.64 15.55 9.49
C MET A 263 6.26 16.72 10.26
N ASP A 264 6.74 16.46 11.47
CA ASP A 264 7.44 17.43 12.30
C ASP A 264 8.72 17.97 11.61
N SER A 265 9.50 17.09 10.98
CA SER A 265 10.70 17.48 10.23
C SER A 265 10.36 18.31 8.98
N VAL A 266 9.31 17.92 8.26
CA VAL A 266 8.85 18.58 7.02
C VAL A 266 8.23 19.94 7.34
N ALA A 267 7.51 20.08 8.45
CA ALA A 267 6.88 21.34 8.85
C ALA A 267 7.91 22.45 9.12
N LYS A 268 9.12 22.09 9.55
CA LYS A 268 10.24 23.04 9.69
C LYS A 268 10.76 23.56 8.35
N ILE A 269 10.71 22.74 7.31
CA ILE A 269 11.30 23.03 6.00
C ILE A 269 10.27 23.71 5.08
N TRP A 270 9.04 23.19 5.09
CA TRP A 270 7.93 23.65 4.26
C TRP A 270 6.66 23.82 5.09
N PRO A 271 6.56 24.87 5.93
CA PRO A 271 5.37 25.12 6.75
C PRO A 271 4.08 25.27 5.92
N GLN A 272 4.19 25.74 4.67
CA GLN A 272 3.08 25.86 3.73
C GLN A 272 2.41 24.52 3.36
N LEU A 273 3.06 23.39 3.62
CA LEU A 273 2.42 22.07 3.47
C LEU A 273 1.36 21.82 4.56
N PHE A 274 1.38 22.58 5.67
CA PHE A 274 0.53 22.40 6.84
C PHE A 274 -0.41 23.59 7.11
N SER A 275 -0.26 24.69 6.38
CA SER A 275 -1.14 25.86 6.46
C SER A 275 -1.88 26.08 5.14
N GLU A 276 -3.13 26.56 5.23
CA GLU A 276 -3.96 27.00 4.09
C GLU A 276 -4.12 26.00 2.94
N PHE A 277 -4.00 24.70 3.20
CA PHE A 277 -4.09 23.64 2.17
C PHE A 277 -5.54 23.24 1.84
N ARG A 278 -5.70 22.53 0.72
CA ARG A 278 -6.94 21.85 0.33
C ARG A 278 -6.70 20.34 0.22
N ILE A 279 -7.69 19.54 0.59
CA ILE A 279 -7.69 18.09 0.36
C ILE A 279 -8.78 17.74 -0.65
N CYS A 280 -8.41 17.12 -1.76
CA CYS A 280 -9.29 16.63 -2.79
C CYS A 280 -9.32 15.09 -2.76
N MET A 281 -10.47 14.54 -2.38
CA MET A 281 -10.72 13.09 -2.40
C MET A 281 -11.31 12.67 -3.74
N ILE A 282 -10.58 11.86 -4.50
CA ILE A 282 -11.03 11.31 -5.78
C ILE A 282 -11.94 10.09 -5.55
N SER A 283 -12.95 9.92 -6.39
CA SER A 283 -13.78 8.72 -6.41
C SER A 283 -13.02 7.49 -6.90
N SER A 284 -13.12 6.39 -6.17
CA SER A 284 -12.63 5.07 -6.64
C SER A 284 -13.28 4.67 -7.96
N SER A 285 -12.56 3.90 -8.76
CA SER A 285 -13.06 3.37 -10.03
C SER A 285 -14.18 2.34 -9.82
N SER A 286 -15.11 2.26 -10.78
CA SER A 286 -16.03 1.13 -10.86
C SER A 286 -15.29 -0.17 -11.18
N THR A 287 -15.87 -1.29 -10.73
CA THR A 287 -15.39 -2.63 -11.07
C THR A 287 -15.76 -2.97 -12.51
N GLU A 288 -14.90 -3.73 -13.20
CA GLU A 288 -15.19 -4.25 -14.53
C GLU A 288 -15.68 -5.70 -14.46
N SER A 289 -16.82 -5.98 -15.09
CA SER A 289 -17.41 -7.33 -15.17
C SER A 289 -17.11 -7.98 -16.52
N ASP A 290 -17.25 -9.31 -16.56
CA ASP A 290 -17.23 -10.12 -17.79
C ASP A 290 -15.91 -10.03 -18.58
N ILE A 291 -14.79 -9.87 -17.86
CA ILE A 291 -13.45 -9.85 -18.46
C ILE A 291 -12.93 -11.24 -18.85
N LEU A 292 -13.41 -12.29 -18.18
CA LEU A 292 -13.11 -13.69 -18.45
C LEU A 292 -14.33 -14.38 -19.09
N SER A 293 -14.10 -15.43 -19.87
CA SER A 293 -15.19 -16.27 -20.38
C SER A 293 -15.78 -17.15 -19.28
N ALA A 294 -17.05 -17.56 -19.45
CA ALA A 294 -17.74 -18.43 -18.49
C ALA A 294 -16.98 -19.74 -18.20
N ASN A 295 -16.40 -20.35 -19.24
CA ASN A 295 -15.61 -21.56 -19.10
C ASN A 295 -14.12 -21.21 -18.89
N PRO A 296 -13.47 -21.76 -17.85
CA PRO A 296 -12.03 -21.64 -17.65
C PRO A 296 -11.24 -22.19 -18.83
N TRP A 297 -10.06 -21.61 -19.07
CA TRP A 297 -9.14 -22.12 -20.07
C TRP A 297 -8.08 -22.98 -19.40
N THR A 298 -7.61 -24.03 -20.07
CA THR A 298 -6.40 -24.75 -19.65
C THR A 298 -5.15 -23.94 -19.95
N ALA A 299 -4.05 -24.24 -19.28
CA ALA A 299 -2.73 -23.68 -19.54
C ALA A 299 -2.34 -23.85 -21.02
N ALA A 300 -2.59 -25.02 -21.60
CA ALA A 300 -2.35 -25.28 -23.03
C ALA A 300 -3.13 -24.31 -23.95
N LYS A 301 -4.40 -24.01 -23.61
CA LYS A 301 -5.21 -23.04 -24.36
C LYS A 301 -4.69 -21.61 -24.17
N ILE A 302 -4.25 -21.25 -22.97
CA ILE A 302 -3.64 -19.94 -22.69
C ILE A 302 -2.34 -19.78 -23.50
N PHE A 303 -1.46 -20.78 -23.54
CA PHE A 303 -0.23 -20.76 -24.34
C PHE A 303 -0.52 -20.61 -25.84
N LYS A 304 -1.52 -21.31 -26.37
CA LYS A 304 -1.97 -21.14 -27.77
C LYS A 304 -2.47 -19.72 -28.06
N GLY A 305 -3.05 -19.04 -27.06
CA GLY A 305 -3.41 -17.62 -27.14
C GLY A 305 -2.21 -16.66 -27.02
N MET A 306 -1.09 -17.12 -26.46
CA MET A 306 0.16 -16.36 -26.37
C MET A 306 0.95 -16.41 -27.67
N SER A 307 1.14 -17.60 -28.25
CA SER A 307 1.89 -17.82 -29.49
C SER A 307 1.34 -19.00 -30.29
N SER A 308 1.47 -18.95 -31.63
CA SER A 308 1.18 -20.06 -32.54
C SER A 308 2.41 -20.89 -32.91
N ASP A 309 3.59 -20.54 -32.39
CA ASP A 309 4.83 -21.28 -32.63
C ASP A 309 4.79 -22.66 -31.95
N LYS A 310 4.91 -23.72 -32.74
CA LYS A 310 4.91 -25.11 -32.25
C LYS A 310 6.09 -25.39 -31.32
N ALA A 311 7.25 -24.78 -31.57
CA ALA A 311 8.44 -24.98 -30.75
C ALA A 311 8.24 -24.36 -29.36
N PHE A 312 7.72 -23.14 -29.29
CA PHE A 312 7.27 -22.51 -28.06
C PHE A 312 6.26 -23.38 -27.29
N LEU A 313 5.18 -23.83 -27.95
CA LEU A 313 4.14 -24.62 -27.29
C LEU A 313 4.68 -25.94 -26.71
N SER A 314 5.52 -26.65 -27.47
CA SER A 314 6.16 -27.88 -27.00
C SER A 314 7.10 -27.63 -25.83
N ARG A 315 7.88 -26.53 -25.87
CA ARG A 315 8.78 -26.15 -24.77
C ARG A 315 8.00 -25.80 -23.50
N SER A 316 6.97 -24.98 -23.61
CA SER A 316 6.15 -24.57 -22.46
C SER A 316 5.43 -25.75 -21.83
N ALA A 317 4.90 -26.69 -22.63
CA ALA A 317 4.31 -27.93 -22.11
C ALA A 317 5.33 -28.76 -21.32
N LYS A 318 6.51 -29.02 -21.88
CA LYS A 318 7.59 -29.76 -21.19
C LYS A 318 8.05 -29.07 -19.90
N GLN A 319 8.16 -27.74 -19.91
CA GLN A 319 8.53 -26.97 -18.72
C GLN A 319 7.43 -27.08 -17.65
N LEU A 320 6.16 -27.02 -18.07
CA LEU A 320 5.02 -27.14 -17.17
C LEU A 320 4.91 -28.54 -16.55
N ASP A 321 5.15 -29.60 -17.32
CA ASP A 321 5.18 -30.98 -16.80
C ASP A 321 6.23 -31.17 -15.69
N SER A 322 7.30 -30.36 -15.72
CA SER A 322 8.33 -30.38 -14.68
C SER A 322 7.90 -29.74 -13.34
N PHE A 323 6.68 -29.20 -13.25
CA PHE A 323 6.01 -28.75 -12.02
C PHE A 323 5.13 -29.85 -11.38
N CYS A 324 5.34 -31.13 -11.75
CA CYS A 324 4.54 -32.34 -11.46
C CYS A 324 3.91 -32.53 -10.06
N VAL A 325 4.28 -31.73 -9.06
CA VAL A 325 3.65 -31.69 -7.73
C VAL A 325 2.30 -30.94 -7.75
N TYR A 326 2.04 -30.10 -8.76
CA TYR A 326 0.85 -29.25 -8.84
C TYR A 326 0.09 -29.42 -10.15
N ASP A 327 -1.23 -29.61 -10.06
CA ASP A 327 -2.11 -29.52 -11.23
C ASP A 327 -2.47 -28.06 -11.51
N ILE A 328 -1.75 -27.46 -12.45
CA ILE A 328 -1.94 -26.07 -12.85
C ILE A 328 -3.34 -25.80 -13.43
N ASP A 329 -3.96 -26.78 -14.10
CA ASP A 329 -5.26 -26.57 -14.73
C ASP A 329 -6.38 -26.52 -13.69
N VAL A 330 -6.24 -27.28 -12.60
CA VAL A 330 -7.10 -27.16 -11.40
C VAL A 330 -6.96 -25.78 -10.78
N GLU A 331 -5.74 -25.33 -10.51
CA GLU A 331 -5.47 -24.01 -9.91
C GLU A 331 -5.96 -22.85 -10.78
N ILE A 332 -5.76 -22.95 -12.09
CA ILE A 332 -6.33 -22.00 -13.06
C ILE A 332 -7.85 -22.01 -12.98
N SER A 333 -8.48 -23.18 -13.02
CA SER A 333 -9.95 -23.31 -13.00
C SER A 333 -10.55 -22.74 -11.71
N GLU A 334 -9.95 -23.03 -10.55
CA GLU A 334 -10.38 -22.51 -9.25
C GLU A 334 -10.26 -20.98 -9.19
N PHE A 335 -9.10 -20.45 -9.57
CA PHE A 335 -8.88 -19.01 -9.59
C PHE A 335 -9.82 -18.31 -10.60
N TRP A 336 -10.02 -18.89 -11.78
CA TRP A 336 -10.85 -18.32 -12.85
C TRP A 336 -12.30 -18.11 -12.41
N ARG A 337 -12.86 -19.06 -11.65
CA ARG A 337 -14.24 -18.99 -11.14
C ARG A 337 -14.44 -17.92 -10.08
N HIS A 338 -13.40 -17.66 -9.29
CA HIS A 338 -13.43 -16.71 -8.17
C HIS A 338 -12.59 -15.47 -8.44
N ALA A 339 -12.28 -15.20 -9.71
CA ALA A 339 -11.37 -14.15 -10.09
C ALA A 339 -11.94 -12.79 -9.64
N PRO A 340 -11.17 -12.00 -8.86
CA PRO A 340 -11.69 -10.75 -8.33
C PRO A 340 -11.93 -9.75 -9.46
N LYS A 341 -12.95 -8.91 -9.30
CA LYS A 341 -13.31 -7.91 -10.32
C LYS A 341 -12.20 -6.85 -10.45
N PRO A 342 -11.67 -6.57 -11.64
CA PRO A 342 -10.65 -5.56 -11.84
C PRO A 342 -11.08 -4.15 -11.47
N ILE A 343 -10.14 -3.39 -10.92
CA ILE A 343 -10.26 -1.98 -10.56
C ILE A 343 -9.01 -1.21 -10.98
N VAL A 344 -9.12 0.11 -11.08
CA VAL A 344 -7.97 0.99 -11.24
C VAL A 344 -7.31 1.16 -9.88
N HIS A 345 -6.02 0.85 -9.78
CA HIS A 345 -5.27 1.03 -8.54
C HIS A 345 -5.03 2.52 -8.25
N ALA A 346 -4.92 2.85 -6.96
CA ALA A 346 -4.93 4.22 -6.45
C ALA A 346 -3.87 5.12 -7.09
N GLU A 347 -2.65 4.61 -7.32
CA GLU A 347 -1.58 5.37 -7.96
C GLU A 347 -1.90 5.78 -9.40
N MET A 348 -2.51 4.87 -10.17
CA MET A 348 -2.94 5.15 -11.54
C MET A 348 -4.19 6.03 -11.57
N LEU A 349 -5.07 5.89 -10.58
CA LEU A 349 -6.26 6.72 -10.41
C LEU A 349 -5.87 8.19 -10.14
N VAL A 350 -4.92 8.43 -9.23
CA VAL A 350 -4.39 9.76 -8.94
C VAL A 350 -3.67 10.32 -10.17
N HIS A 351 -2.82 9.52 -10.84
CA HIS A 351 -2.14 9.95 -12.06
C HIS A 351 -3.13 10.39 -13.14
N SER A 352 -4.11 9.54 -13.47
CA SER A 352 -5.12 9.83 -14.48
C SER A 352 -5.94 11.07 -14.12
N TRP A 353 -6.30 11.27 -12.85
CA TRP A 353 -6.99 12.48 -12.43
C TRP A 353 -6.15 13.75 -12.61
N VAL A 354 -4.86 13.70 -12.24
CA VAL A 354 -3.95 14.85 -12.38
C VAL A 354 -3.74 15.19 -13.84
N GLU A 355 -3.51 14.19 -14.70
CA GLU A 355 -3.34 14.36 -16.14
C GLU A 355 -4.55 15.04 -16.80
N ASN A 356 -5.77 14.71 -16.34
CA ASN A 356 -7.01 15.16 -16.96
C ASN A 356 -7.64 16.39 -16.30
N THR A 357 -6.91 17.05 -15.40
CA THR A 357 -7.31 18.34 -14.82
C THR A 357 -6.47 19.47 -15.38
N GLU A 358 -6.93 20.71 -15.19
CA GLU A 358 -6.28 21.91 -15.75
C GLU A 358 -4.77 21.94 -15.44
N GLY A 359 -3.97 22.15 -16.49
CA GLY A 359 -2.51 22.14 -16.46
C GLY A 359 -1.85 20.74 -16.39
N GLY A 360 -2.63 19.66 -16.32
CA GLY A 360 -2.18 18.28 -16.54
C GLY A 360 -1.00 17.85 -15.68
N ILE A 361 -0.06 17.09 -16.25
CA ILE A 361 1.15 16.67 -15.53
C ILE A 361 2.32 17.67 -15.65
N ARG A 362 2.07 18.96 -15.88
CA ARG A 362 3.16 19.95 -15.97
C ARG A 362 3.96 20.02 -14.65
N PRO A 363 5.29 20.16 -14.69
CA PRO A 363 6.11 20.23 -13.47
C PRO A 363 5.64 21.34 -12.52
N GLU A 364 5.25 22.50 -13.04
CA GLU A 364 4.79 23.64 -12.23
C GLU A 364 3.56 23.34 -11.35
N ARG A 365 2.77 22.31 -11.70
CA ARG A 365 1.63 21.88 -10.89
C ARG A 365 2.02 21.04 -9.69
N PHE A 366 3.21 20.47 -9.66
CA PHE A 366 3.66 19.68 -8.52
C PHE A 366 4.47 20.56 -7.57
N PHE A 367 4.32 20.33 -6.27
CA PHE A 367 5.11 21.04 -5.28
C PHE A 367 6.61 20.88 -5.56
N ASN A 368 7.35 21.99 -5.59
CA ASN A 368 8.77 22.05 -5.98
C ASN A 368 9.11 21.42 -7.33
N ARG A 369 8.13 21.30 -8.24
CA ARG A 369 8.26 20.63 -9.54
C ARG A 369 8.58 19.14 -9.45
N TRP A 370 8.41 18.52 -8.28
CA TRP A 370 8.67 17.10 -8.07
C TRP A 370 7.43 16.28 -8.43
N LYS A 371 7.44 15.77 -9.65
CA LYS A 371 6.36 14.94 -10.22
C LYS A 371 6.31 13.57 -9.56
N PHE A 372 5.71 13.51 -8.38
CA PHE A 372 5.71 12.30 -7.57
C PHE A 372 4.32 11.98 -7.02
N ILE A 373 3.96 10.69 -7.06
CA ILE A 373 2.78 10.13 -6.40
C ILE A 373 3.25 9.17 -5.30
N GLY A 374 2.93 9.52 -4.05
CA GLY A 374 3.19 8.67 -2.89
C GLY A 374 2.08 7.63 -2.71
N THR A 375 2.45 6.43 -2.28
CA THR A 375 1.51 5.30 -2.13
C THR A 375 1.63 4.68 -0.72
N SER A 376 0.51 4.21 -0.17
CA SER A 376 0.46 3.62 1.18
C SER A 376 1.19 2.27 1.31
N LYS A 377 1.40 1.63 0.16
CA LYS A 377 2.24 0.46 -0.07
C LYS A 377 3.02 0.69 -1.38
N PRO A 378 4.23 0.14 -1.55
CA PRO A 378 4.89 0.09 -2.86
C PRO A 378 3.91 -0.32 -3.99
N PRO A 379 4.01 0.23 -5.20
CA PRO A 379 3.16 -0.17 -6.32
C PRO A 379 3.24 -1.66 -6.62
N CYS A 380 2.16 -2.24 -7.14
CA CYS A 380 2.19 -3.63 -7.62
C CYS A 380 2.96 -3.76 -8.95
N LYS A 381 3.26 -4.99 -9.37
CA LYS A 381 4.01 -5.23 -10.61
C LYS A 381 3.31 -4.59 -11.83
N LEU A 382 1.99 -4.74 -11.93
CA LEU A 382 1.24 -4.19 -13.07
C LEU A 382 1.19 -2.66 -13.05
N CYS A 383 1.12 -2.03 -11.88
CA CYS A 383 1.24 -0.58 -11.76
C CYS A 383 2.65 -0.10 -12.13
N SER A 384 3.70 -0.84 -11.74
CA SER A 384 5.07 -0.58 -12.21
C SER A 384 5.15 -0.61 -13.73
N TYR A 385 4.58 -1.64 -14.36
CA TYR A 385 4.55 -1.73 -15.82
C TYR A 385 3.76 -0.59 -16.46
N PHE A 386 2.68 -0.12 -15.82
CA PHE A 386 1.99 1.08 -16.28
C PHE A 386 2.90 2.31 -16.28
N PHE A 387 3.55 2.62 -15.16
CA PHE A 387 4.44 3.79 -15.08
C PHE A 387 5.69 3.69 -15.95
N ASP A 388 6.15 2.47 -16.26
CA ASP A 388 7.26 2.25 -17.20
C ASP A 388 6.84 2.44 -18.68
N GLU A 389 5.61 2.04 -19.05
CA GLU A 389 5.16 1.98 -20.45
C GLU A 389 4.30 3.18 -20.87
N TYR A 390 3.62 3.82 -19.92
CA TYR A 390 2.79 4.98 -20.16
C TYR A 390 3.67 6.22 -20.40
N PRO A 391 3.31 7.12 -21.34
CA PRO A 391 4.11 8.30 -21.66
C PRO A 391 4.03 9.37 -20.55
N THR A 392 4.61 9.09 -19.40
CA THR A 392 4.64 9.95 -18.22
C THR A 392 6.02 9.91 -17.56
N ASP A 393 6.45 11.03 -17.06
CA ASP A 393 7.64 11.25 -16.21
C ASP A 393 7.24 11.45 -14.73
N VAL A 394 5.96 11.25 -14.39
CA VAL A 394 5.51 11.15 -12.99
C VAL A 394 6.08 9.89 -12.36
N GLN A 395 6.79 10.06 -11.25
CA GLN A 395 7.46 8.99 -10.53
C GLN A 395 6.58 8.44 -9.41
N VAL A 396 6.75 7.15 -9.15
CA VAL A 396 6.20 6.44 -8.00
C VAL A 396 7.33 5.73 -7.25
N ARG A 397 7.03 5.15 -6.10
CA ARG A 397 8.00 4.33 -5.37
C ARG A 397 8.37 3.06 -6.16
N PRO A 398 9.55 2.47 -5.90
CA PRO A 398 9.88 1.14 -6.41
C PRO A 398 8.80 0.11 -6.04
N SER A 399 8.50 -0.82 -6.96
CA SER A 399 7.43 -1.80 -6.79
C SER A 399 7.83 -2.97 -5.88
N HIS A 400 6.86 -3.52 -5.12
CA HIS A 400 7.04 -4.78 -4.39
C HIS A 400 6.94 -6.02 -5.29
N GLN A 401 6.69 -5.85 -6.60
CA GLN A 401 6.66 -6.89 -7.64
C GLN A 401 5.62 -8.02 -7.47
N ASN A 402 4.65 -7.88 -6.56
CA ASN A 402 3.53 -8.84 -6.50
C ASN A 402 2.53 -8.50 -7.60
N VAL A 403 1.92 -9.54 -8.14
CA VAL A 403 0.93 -9.46 -9.21
C VAL A 403 -0.45 -9.62 -8.61
N TYR A 404 -1.39 -8.76 -8.99
CA TYR A 404 -2.79 -8.85 -8.57
C TYR A 404 -3.68 -8.90 -9.80
N PHE A 405 -4.65 -9.83 -9.79
CA PHE A 405 -5.62 -9.95 -10.87
C PHE A 405 -6.62 -8.78 -10.91
N ALA A 406 -6.96 -8.24 -9.73
CA ALA A 406 -7.88 -7.11 -9.57
C ALA A 406 -7.25 -5.79 -10.05
N TRP A 407 -6.88 -5.70 -11.32
CA TRP A 407 -6.15 -4.58 -11.92
C TRP A 407 -6.66 -4.34 -13.34
N ARG A 408 -6.94 -3.08 -13.69
CA ARG A 408 -7.26 -2.64 -15.06
C ARG A 408 -6.66 -1.26 -15.35
N MET A 409 -6.58 -0.93 -16.64
CA MET A 409 -6.18 0.40 -17.11
C MET A 409 -7.17 1.49 -16.63
N PRO A 410 -6.70 2.74 -16.45
CA PRO A 410 -7.56 3.89 -16.20
C PRO A 410 -8.65 4.09 -17.26
N ASP A 411 -9.74 4.70 -16.83
CA ASP A 411 -10.89 5.06 -17.66
C ASP A 411 -10.53 6.15 -18.67
N VAL A 412 -11.06 6.03 -19.90
CA VAL A 412 -10.90 7.03 -20.97
C VAL A 412 -12.29 7.48 -21.41
N PHE A 413 -12.52 8.78 -21.44
CA PHE A 413 -13.79 9.43 -21.79
C PHE A 413 -13.74 10.02 -23.21
N GLU A 414 -14.90 10.12 -23.87
CA GLU A 414 -15.00 10.56 -25.27
C GLU A 414 -14.32 11.92 -25.53
N HIS A 415 -14.45 12.87 -24.58
CA HIS A 415 -13.87 14.21 -24.71
C HIS A 415 -12.33 14.23 -24.74
N GLN A 416 -11.66 13.15 -24.30
CA GLN A 416 -10.19 13.05 -24.30
C GLN A 416 -9.64 12.67 -25.69
N GLY A 417 -10.52 12.31 -26.64
CA GLY A 417 -10.18 12.08 -28.04
C GLY A 417 -9.42 10.77 -28.33
N GLU A 418 -9.20 10.53 -29.62
CA GLU A 418 -8.65 9.28 -30.17
C GLU A 418 -7.22 8.98 -29.67
N THR A 419 -6.42 10.01 -29.43
CA THR A 419 -5.04 9.85 -28.93
C THR A 419 -5.01 9.13 -27.58
N SER A 420 -5.94 9.45 -26.67
CA SER A 420 -6.04 8.83 -25.35
C SER A 420 -6.51 7.37 -25.46
N ILE A 421 -7.45 7.09 -26.36
CA ILE A 421 -7.93 5.72 -26.66
C ILE A 421 -6.77 4.86 -27.18
N ARG A 422 -6.03 5.37 -28.18
CA ARG A 422 -4.87 4.72 -28.77
C ARG A 422 -3.75 4.49 -27.76
N THR A 423 -3.46 5.48 -26.92
CA THR A 423 -2.44 5.38 -25.87
C THR A 423 -2.80 4.26 -24.88
N ARG A 424 -4.05 4.24 -24.38
CA ARG A 424 -4.53 3.16 -23.50
C ARG A 424 -4.35 1.77 -24.14
N MET A 425 -4.72 1.62 -25.42
CA MET A 425 -4.58 0.36 -26.14
C MET A 425 -3.11 -0.07 -26.29
N LEU A 426 -2.23 0.84 -26.69
CA LEU A 426 -0.80 0.56 -26.88
C LEU A 426 -0.13 0.18 -25.56
N VAL A 427 -0.38 0.93 -24.48
CA VAL A 427 0.19 0.65 -23.17
C VAL A 427 -0.28 -0.71 -22.65
N MET A 428 -1.58 -1.01 -22.75
CA MET A 428 -2.11 -2.32 -22.35
C MET A 428 -1.50 -3.48 -23.15
N ASP A 429 -1.21 -3.29 -24.44
CA ASP A 429 -0.54 -4.29 -25.28
C ASP A 429 0.92 -4.53 -24.87
N ARG A 430 1.65 -3.46 -24.49
CA ARG A 430 3.02 -3.55 -23.97
C ARG A 430 3.07 -4.25 -22.61
N ILE A 431 2.18 -3.88 -21.67
CA ILE A 431 2.06 -4.55 -20.37
C ILE A 431 1.75 -6.04 -20.56
N LYS A 432 0.82 -6.39 -21.46
CA LYS A 432 0.54 -7.79 -21.82
C LYS A 432 1.79 -8.52 -22.33
N THR A 433 2.62 -7.86 -23.13
CA THR A 433 3.87 -8.45 -23.63
C THR A 433 4.84 -8.74 -22.48
N ARG A 434 4.95 -7.85 -21.48
CA ARG A 434 5.75 -8.08 -20.27
C ARG A 434 5.19 -9.22 -19.41
N ILE A 435 3.87 -9.31 -19.23
CA ILE A 435 3.24 -10.45 -18.54
C ILE A 435 3.60 -11.78 -19.23
N ARG A 436 3.55 -11.81 -20.56
CA ARG A 436 3.92 -13.02 -21.32
C ARG A 436 5.39 -13.37 -21.15
N ALA A 437 6.28 -12.38 -21.16
CA ALA A 437 7.70 -12.58 -20.90
C ALA A 437 7.94 -13.13 -19.48
N ASP A 438 7.23 -12.62 -18.48
CA ASP A 438 7.31 -13.11 -17.09
C ASP A 438 6.85 -14.58 -16.98
N VAL A 439 5.77 -14.97 -17.66
CA VAL A 439 5.33 -16.37 -17.70
C VAL A 439 6.46 -17.27 -18.24
N VAL A 440 7.07 -16.88 -19.36
CA VAL A 440 8.18 -17.65 -19.96
C VAL A 440 9.40 -17.71 -19.05
N ARG A 441 9.71 -16.59 -18.38
CA ARG A 441 10.80 -16.51 -17.41
C ARG A 441 10.56 -17.45 -16.24
N ILE A 442 9.38 -17.42 -15.61
CA ILE A 442 9.05 -18.30 -14.47
C ILE A 442 9.09 -19.77 -14.87
N LEU A 443 8.57 -20.14 -16.04
CA LEU A 443 8.66 -21.52 -16.54
C LEU A 443 10.11 -21.99 -16.73
N SER A 444 11.01 -21.08 -17.08
CA SER A 444 12.41 -21.40 -17.35
C SER A 444 13.26 -21.39 -16.09
N GLU A 445 13.10 -20.39 -15.23
CA GLU A 445 13.91 -20.18 -14.02
C GLU A 445 13.33 -20.89 -12.80
N LYS A 446 12.04 -21.25 -12.81
CA LYS A 446 11.30 -21.82 -11.67
C LYS A 446 11.33 -20.94 -10.42
N VAL A 447 11.43 -19.62 -10.61
CA VAL A 447 11.47 -18.63 -9.53
C VAL A 447 10.56 -17.46 -9.91
N SER A 448 9.64 -17.09 -9.01
CA SER A 448 8.73 -15.95 -9.17
C SER A 448 9.33 -14.67 -8.58
N ASP A 449 8.87 -13.50 -9.03
CA ASP A 449 9.22 -12.23 -8.36
C ASP A 449 8.23 -11.94 -7.24
N GLY A 450 8.56 -10.96 -6.40
CA GLY A 450 7.66 -10.43 -5.40
C GLY A 450 8.20 -10.56 -3.98
N ARG A 451 7.47 -9.98 -3.04
CA ARG A 451 7.80 -10.01 -1.61
C ARG A 451 6.71 -10.74 -0.84
N PRO A 452 7.05 -11.53 0.21
CA PRO A 452 6.05 -12.14 1.08
C PRO A 452 5.06 -11.09 1.59
N HIS A 453 5.56 -9.92 1.99
CA HIS A 453 4.74 -8.78 2.35
C HIS A 453 4.76 -7.71 1.26
N ASP A 454 3.57 -7.21 0.91
CA ASP A 454 3.39 -6.13 -0.08
C ASP A 454 3.74 -4.73 0.46
N SER A 455 4.09 -4.64 1.73
CA SER A 455 4.38 -3.40 2.43
C SER A 455 5.87 -3.36 2.80
N SER A 456 6.55 -2.25 2.53
CA SER A 456 7.91 -1.98 3.02
C SER A 456 7.85 -1.71 4.52
N ALA A 457 8.00 -2.74 5.35
CA ALA A 457 8.18 -2.57 6.80
C ALA A 457 9.66 -2.64 7.21
N TYR A 458 10.53 -3.12 6.33
CA TYR A 458 11.95 -3.22 6.65
C TYR A 458 12.64 -1.87 6.53
N THR A 459 13.12 -1.43 7.69
CA THR A 459 13.99 -0.28 7.90
C THR A 459 15.30 -0.97 8.21
N ALA A 460 16.19 -1.02 7.24
CA ALA A 460 17.48 -1.68 7.39
C ALA A 460 18.40 -0.90 8.35
N LEU A 461 18.02 -0.69 9.64
CA LEU A 461 18.74 0.14 10.62
C LEU A 461 20.26 -0.05 10.49
N SER A 462 20.90 0.89 9.81
CA SER A 462 22.35 0.92 9.68
C SER A 462 22.96 1.14 11.06
N PRO A 463 24.17 0.61 11.34
CA PRO A 463 24.93 1.01 12.51
C PRO A 463 25.10 2.53 12.50
N SER A 464 24.66 3.19 13.56
CA SER A 464 24.71 4.63 13.76
C SER A 464 26.04 5.23 13.32
N THR A 465 26.01 6.08 12.28
CA THR A 465 27.06 7.09 12.06
C THR A 465 26.55 8.40 12.66
N PRO A 466 27.33 9.10 13.50
CA PRO A 466 26.85 10.28 14.20
C PRO A 466 26.48 11.41 13.23
N LEU A 467 25.29 11.99 13.45
CA LEU A 467 24.73 13.13 12.73
C LEU A 467 25.69 14.33 12.79
N GLY A 468 26.30 14.67 11.66
CA GLY A 468 26.84 16.01 11.44
C GLY A 468 25.69 16.96 11.07
N ALA A 469 25.56 18.07 11.80
CA ALA A 469 24.53 19.08 11.54
C ALA A 469 24.59 19.58 10.08
N PRO A 470 23.44 19.83 9.41
CA PRO A 470 23.43 20.43 8.10
C PRO A 470 23.99 21.85 8.18
N ARG A 471 25.15 22.07 7.55
CA ARG A 471 25.70 23.42 7.34
C ARG A 471 24.73 24.22 6.49
N ASN A 472 24.42 25.42 6.98
CA ASN A 472 23.66 26.48 6.32
C ASN A 472 23.98 26.58 4.81
N LEU A 473 22.99 26.30 3.96
CA LEU A 473 22.90 26.87 2.62
C LEU A 473 21.55 27.59 2.52
N PHE A 474 21.50 28.78 3.11
CA PHE A 474 20.57 29.80 2.66
C PHE A 474 21.34 30.69 1.69
N SER A 475 21.02 30.59 0.40
CA SER A 475 21.12 31.73 -0.49
C SER A 475 19.72 31.93 -1.06
N ALA A 476 19.01 32.88 -0.45
CA ALA A 476 17.75 33.39 -0.94
C ALA A 476 18.05 34.29 -2.13
N GLU A 477 17.56 33.94 -3.31
CA GLU A 477 17.33 34.89 -4.39
C GLU A 477 16.45 34.23 -5.47
N ALA A 478 15.27 34.85 -5.67
CA ALA A 478 14.33 34.75 -6.80
C ALA A 478 12.88 34.44 -6.39
N THR A 479 12.31 35.28 -5.52
CA THR A 479 10.86 35.49 -5.47
C THR A 479 10.59 36.99 -5.56
N ALA A 480 10.40 37.50 -6.77
CA ALA A 480 9.69 38.74 -7.03
C ALA A 480 9.44 38.85 -8.54
N GLN A 481 8.18 38.72 -8.97
CA GLN A 481 7.48 39.83 -9.62
C GLN A 481 6.12 39.39 -10.17
N SER A 482 5.19 40.35 -10.05
CA SER A 482 3.95 40.50 -10.80
C SER A 482 2.71 39.76 -10.29
N SER A 483 2.18 40.29 -9.20
CA SER A 483 0.73 40.45 -9.03
C SER A 483 0.24 41.53 -9.99
N ASP A 484 -0.92 41.32 -10.64
CA ASP A 484 -1.89 42.41 -10.83
C ASP A 484 -3.32 41.91 -11.04
N SER A 485 -4.17 42.41 -10.15
CA SER A 485 -5.63 42.64 -10.15
C SER A 485 -6.55 41.98 -11.17
N TYR A 486 -7.70 41.46 -10.72
CA TYR A 486 -9.04 42.01 -11.06
C TYR A 486 -10.10 41.59 -10.01
N LYS A 487 -11.00 42.54 -9.71
CA LYS A 487 -12.03 42.51 -8.67
C LYS A 487 -13.42 42.14 -9.21
N LEU A 488 -14.15 41.39 -8.37
CA LEU A 488 -15.58 41.53 -7.98
C LEU A 488 -16.71 41.25 -9.01
N SER A 489 -17.58 40.28 -8.69
CA SER A 489 -19.01 40.55 -8.41
C SER A 489 -19.73 39.33 -7.83
N LYS A 490 -20.39 39.54 -6.69
CA LYS A 490 -21.36 38.64 -6.04
C LYS A 490 -22.70 38.70 -6.78
N THR A 491 -23.40 37.57 -6.85
CA THR A 491 -24.87 37.58 -6.85
C THR A 491 -25.42 36.35 -6.14
N GLN A 492 -26.49 36.60 -5.42
CA GLN A 492 -27.16 35.79 -4.40
C GLN A 492 -28.50 35.29 -4.98
N GLY A 493 -28.96 34.10 -4.56
CA GLY A 493 -30.30 33.59 -4.88
C GLY A 493 -30.36 32.07 -4.69
N GLN A 494 -30.74 31.59 -3.50
CA GLN A 494 -32.10 31.15 -3.12
C GLN A 494 -32.42 29.70 -3.53
N SER A 495 -32.64 28.89 -2.49
CA SER A 495 -33.17 27.52 -2.48
C SER A 495 -34.65 27.50 -2.93
N PRO A 496 -35.18 26.35 -3.40
CA PRO A 496 -36.06 25.61 -2.50
C PRO A 496 -35.96 24.07 -2.58
N ALA A 497 -36.39 23.47 -1.47
CA ALA A 497 -36.47 22.04 -1.18
C ALA A 497 -37.53 21.28 -1.99
N ALA A 498 -37.29 19.97 -2.24
CA ALA A 498 -38.33 18.95 -2.23
C ALA A 498 -37.77 17.52 -2.07
N ARG A 499 -38.46 16.75 -1.22
CA ARG A 499 -38.30 15.33 -0.85
C ARG A 499 -38.55 14.34 -2.01
N LYS A 500 -37.82 13.22 -2.02
CA LYS A 500 -38.31 11.81 -1.82
C LYS A 500 -37.17 10.84 -2.20
N SER A 501 -36.66 10.06 -1.24
CA SER A 501 -37.00 8.65 -0.97
C SER A 501 -36.65 7.69 -2.11
N THR A 502 -35.64 6.84 -1.87
CA THR A 502 -35.60 5.44 -2.32
C THR A 502 -34.57 4.68 -1.48
N LYS A 503 -34.88 3.40 -1.24
CA LYS A 503 -34.39 2.52 -0.19
C LYS A 503 -32.93 2.12 -0.38
N GLU A 504 -32.20 2.16 0.73
CA GLU A 504 -30.94 1.45 0.94
C GLU A 504 -31.21 -0.06 1.06
N VAL A 505 -30.37 -0.85 0.38
CA VAL A 505 -30.24 -2.29 0.61
C VAL A 505 -28.84 -2.47 1.17
N GLU A 506 -28.77 -2.68 2.49
CA GLU A 506 -27.55 -3.02 3.21
C GLU A 506 -27.23 -4.50 2.94
N ASP A 507 -26.21 -4.75 2.10
CA ASP A 507 -25.54 -6.05 2.10
C ASP A 507 -24.48 -6.02 3.21
N VAL A 508 -24.86 -6.61 4.34
CA VAL A 508 -23.97 -6.90 5.48
C VAL A 508 -22.97 -7.96 5.02
N LEU A 509 -21.74 -7.53 4.73
CA LEU A 509 -20.62 -8.44 4.53
C LEU A 509 -19.95 -8.67 5.88
N ASP A 510 -20.05 -9.92 6.30
CA ASP A 510 -19.56 -10.53 7.54
C ASP A 510 -18.05 -10.25 7.76
N GLU A 511 -17.73 -9.41 8.74
CA GLU A 511 -16.37 -8.90 9.03
C GLU A 511 -15.41 -10.00 9.54
N ASP A 512 -15.93 -11.13 10.02
CA ASP A 512 -15.14 -12.16 10.72
C ASP A 512 -14.47 -13.17 9.78
N HIS A 513 -14.95 -13.32 8.54
CA HIS A 513 -14.41 -14.32 7.60
C HIS A 513 -13.11 -13.87 6.90
N GLU A 514 -12.84 -12.56 6.76
CA GLU A 514 -11.58 -12.04 6.22
C GLU A 514 -10.44 -11.99 7.26
N GLU A 515 -10.74 -11.81 8.56
CA GLU A 515 -9.73 -11.78 9.63
C GLU A 515 -8.95 -13.11 9.74
N VAL A 516 -9.60 -14.24 9.46
CA VAL A 516 -8.98 -15.58 9.53
C VAL A 516 -8.09 -15.85 8.31
N LEU A 517 -8.46 -15.40 7.11
CA LEU A 517 -7.73 -15.71 5.88
C LEU A 517 -6.50 -14.82 5.66
N LEU A 518 -6.51 -13.56 6.10
CA LEU A 518 -5.42 -12.62 5.86
C LEU A 518 -4.12 -12.95 6.62
N PHE A 519 -4.20 -13.64 7.77
CA PHE A 519 -3.02 -13.93 8.61
C PHE A 519 -2.83 -15.40 9.01
N ARG A 520 -3.86 -16.28 8.99
CA ARG A 520 -3.63 -17.74 9.15
C ARG A 520 -3.29 -18.46 7.84
N GLY A 521 -3.60 -17.85 6.69
CA GLY A 521 -3.57 -18.49 5.37
C GLY A 521 -2.20 -18.92 4.83
N ARG A 522 -1.08 -18.72 5.55
CA ARG A 522 0.26 -19.10 5.06
C ARG A 522 1.01 -20.09 5.95
N SER A 523 0.59 -20.23 7.21
CA SER A 523 1.12 -21.26 8.11
C SER A 523 0.47 -22.62 7.85
N ALA A 524 -0.82 -22.65 7.50
CA ALA A 524 -1.53 -23.89 7.17
C ALA A 524 -0.97 -24.56 5.90
N VAL A 525 -0.76 -23.80 4.83
CA VAL A 525 -0.19 -24.31 3.57
C VAL A 525 1.23 -24.86 3.77
N ARG A 526 2.04 -24.23 4.64
CA ARG A 526 3.40 -24.73 4.97
C ARG A 526 3.42 -25.91 5.92
N LYS A 527 2.48 -26.01 6.87
CA LYS A 527 2.30 -27.23 7.69
C LYS A 527 1.89 -28.42 6.82
N THR A 528 1.04 -28.21 5.81
CA THR A 528 0.71 -29.26 4.83
C THR A 528 1.93 -29.66 3.98
N LEU A 529 2.80 -28.70 3.61
CA LEU A 529 4.06 -28.96 2.91
C LEU A 529 5.07 -29.76 3.74
N HIS A 530 5.20 -29.49 5.04
CA HIS A 530 6.13 -30.22 5.91
C HIS A 530 5.68 -31.67 6.18
N ASN A 531 4.36 -31.90 6.26
CA ASN A 531 3.82 -33.25 6.46
C ASN A 531 3.89 -34.10 5.19
N ARG A 532 3.73 -33.51 3.99
CA ARG A 532 3.83 -34.23 2.70
C ARG A 532 5.26 -34.54 2.22
N LEU A 533 6.28 -33.92 2.83
CA LEU A 533 7.70 -34.22 2.55
C LEU A 533 8.27 -35.29 3.50
N ARG A 534 7.49 -35.78 4.46
CA ARG A 534 7.85 -36.85 5.42
C ARG A 534 7.11 -38.17 5.16
N GLU A 535 6.18 -38.19 4.21
CA GLU A 535 5.58 -39.39 3.61
C GLU A 535 6.24 -39.64 2.26
#